data_AF-A0A3L6JBU6-F1
#
_entry.id   AF-A0A3L6JBU6-F1
#
_cell.length_a   1.000
_cell.length_b   1.000
_cell.length_c   1.000
_cell.angle_alpha   90.00
_cell.angle_beta   90.00
_cell.angle_gamma   90.00
#
_symmetry.space_group_name_H-M   'P 1'
#
loop_
_entity.id
_entity.type
_entity.pdbx_description
1 polymer ?
#
loop_
_entity_poly.entity_id
_entity_poly.type
_entity_poly.pdbx_seq_one_letter_code
_entity_poly.pdbx_strand_id
1 'polypeptide(L)'
;MSKRITPKKQELQEGIVLETSLELLRKAAKRVLFEFTEGVVSKNGDGKPLTEEVELGDAVVFREDMDFLPGEIVAVKISATKGQNAVWYVMSTSEIPKSGFPTAKDAMKAADSEAKRLRILTEFLSREAGVKVKDVHKWEPDRLVDAGQVLAIIADAGKRYGHMGV
;
A
#
# COMPACT_ATOMS: atom_id res chain seq x y z
N MET A 1 6.62 41.27 -1.52
CA MET A 1 7.26 40.12 -0.86
C MET A 1 6.45 38.88 -1.19
N SER A 2 6.91 38.04 -2.12
CA SER A 2 6.24 36.79 -2.46
C SER A 2 6.41 35.79 -1.32
N LYS A 3 5.30 35.46 -0.63
CA LYS A 3 5.28 34.36 0.33
C LYS A 3 5.62 33.08 -0.43
N ARG A 4 6.81 32.51 -0.19
CA ARG A 4 7.12 31.14 -0.61
C ARG A 4 6.11 30.23 0.10
N ILE A 5 5.20 29.66 -0.67
CA ILE A 5 4.34 28.58 -0.19
C ILE A 5 5.26 27.38 -0.06
N THR A 6 5.75 27.12 1.15
CA THR A 6 6.40 25.84 1.46
C THR A 6 5.31 24.78 1.29
N PRO A 7 5.46 23.81 0.37
CA PRO A 7 4.47 22.74 0.26
C PRO A 7 4.40 22.04 1.62
N LYS A 8 3.19 21.94 2.18
CA LYS A 8 2.94 21.15 3.39
C LYS A 8 3.50 19.76 3.12
N LYS A 9 4.47 19.30 3.92
CA LYS A 9 5.02 17.96 3.82
C LYS A 9 3.84 17.00 3.96
N GLN A 10 3.50 16.32 2.88
CA GLN A 10 2.35 15.42 2.84
C GLN A 10 2.68 14.27 3.80
N GLU A 11 1.89 14.10 4.85
CA GLU A 11 2.03 12.95 5.75
C GLU A 11 1.56 11.73 4.97
N LEU A 12 2.52 10.86 4.60
CA LEU A 12 2.26 9.62 3.89
C LEU A 12 2.07 8.50 4.91
N GLN A 13 1.17 7.57 4.63
CA GLN A 13 1.03 6.36 5.42
C GLN A 13 2.30 5.50 5.28
N GLU A 14 2.66 4.78 6.33
CA GLU A 14 3.76 3.80 6.31
C GLU A 14 3.58 2.80 5.15
N GLY A 15 4.71 2.43 4.52
CA GLY A 15 4.69 1.51 3.39
C GLY A 15 5.98 1.54 2.59
N ILE A 16 5.97 0.78 1.50
CA ILE A 16 7.12 0.61 0.61
C ILE A 16 6.76 0.95 -0.83
N VAL A 17 7.75 1.38 -1.59
CA VAL A 17 7.67 1.60 -3.02
C VAL A 17 8.63 0.64 -3.72
N LEU A 18 8.13 -0.06 -4.73
CA LEU A 18 8.92 -1.01 -5.51
C LEU A 18 8.43 -1.13 -6.95
N GLU A 19 9.34 -1.53 -7.84
CA GLU A 19 9.03 -1.85 -9.22
C GLU A 19 8.91 -3.38 -9.37
N THR A 20 7.72 -3.88 -9.76
CA THR A 20 7.46 -5.32 -9.83
C THR A 20 6.24 -5.67 -10.69
N SER A 21 6.10 -6.96 -11.01
CA SER A 21 4.85 -7.52 -11.54
C SER A 21 3.83 -7.80 -10.44
N LEU A 22 2.55 -7.80 -10.82
CA LEU A 22 1.43 -8.17 -9.94
C LEU A 22 1.52 -9.63 -9.48
N GLU A 23 2.04 -10.53 -10.32
CA GLU A 23 2.24 -11.93 -9.94
C GLU A 23 3.20 -12.08 -8.75
N LEU A 24 4.26 -11.29 -8.72
CA LEU A 24 5.20 -11.34 -7.60
C LEU A 24 4.59 -10.73 -6.32
N LEU A 25 3.75 -9.71 -6.44
CA LEU A 25 2.97 -9.19 -5.30
C LEU A 25 2.02 -10.26 -4.74
N ARG A 26 1.33 -11.02 -5.60
CA ARG A 26 0.50 -12.18 -5.17
C ARG A 26 1.32 -13.22 -4.41
N LYS A 27 2.54 -13.53 -4.89
CA LYS A 27 3.45 -14.45 -4.20
C LYS A 27 3.90 -13.90 -2.85
N ALA A 28 4.15 -12.60 -2.75
CA ALA A 28 4.50 -11.94 -1.50
C ALA A 28 3.34 -11.95 -0.50
N ALA A 29 2.12 -11.66 -0.94
CA ALA A 29 0.91 -11.72 -0.11
C ALA A 29 0.71 -13.12 0.50
N LYS A 30 0.91 -14.20 -0.28
CA LYS A 30 0.88 -15.60 0.20
C LYS A 30 1.89 -15.94 1.30
N ARG A 31 2.92 -15.12 1.50
CA ARG A 31 3.90 -15.32 2.58
C ARG A 31 3.45 -14.71 3.91
N VAL A 32 2.52 -13.76 3.87
CA VAL A 32 2.18 -12.92 5.04
C VAL A 32 0.71 -12.96 5.43
N LEU A 33 -0.17 -13.40 4.53
CA LEU A 33 -1.60 -13.57 4.77
C LEU A 33 -1.97 -15.06 4.77
N PHE A 34 -2.82 -15.45 5.73
CA PHE A 34 -3.46 -16.75 5.75
C PHE A 34 -4.79 -16.69 4.97
N GLU A 35 -5.07 -17.68 4.12
CA GLU A 35 -6.32 -17.81 3.33
C GLU A 35 -6.98 -16.47 2.95
N PHE A 36 -6.59 -15.88 1.81
CA PHE A 36 -7.03 -14.53 1.45
C PHE A 36 -7.74 -14.48 0.09
N THR A 37 -8.53 -13.42 -0.07
CA THR A 37 -9.16 -13.04 -1.33
C THR A 37 -8.40 -11.89 -1.99
N GLU A 38 -8.47 -11.82 -3.31
CA GLU A 38 -7.90 -10.74 -4.11
C GLU A 38 -9.04 -9.93 -4.74
N GLY A 39 -8.96 -8.60 -4.63
CA GLY A 39 -9.86 -7.68 -5.31
C GLY A 39 -9.10 -6.51 -5.95
N VAL A 40 -9.67 -5.92 -7.00
CA VAL A 40 -9.20 -4.63 -7.54
C VAL A 40 -10.19 -3.55 -7.14
N VAL A 41 -9.69 -2.42 -6.67
CA VAL A 41 -10.47 -1.24 -6.34
C VAL A 41 -9.96 -0.08 -7.18
N SER A 42 -10.86 0.59 -7.88
CA SER A 42 -10.51 1.73 -8.72
C SER A 42 -9.95 2.89 -7.89
N LYS A 43 -9.28 3.84 -8.54
CA LYS A 43 -8.89 5.10 -7.89
C LYS A 43 -10.06 5.87 -7.24
N ASN A 44 -11.31 5.61 -7.66
CA ASN A 44 -12.51 6.24 -7.11
C ASN A 44 -13.10 5.47 -5.91
N GLY A 45 -12.58 4.27 -5.60
CA GLY A 45 -13.07 3.41 -4.53
C GLY A 45 -14.05 2.32 -4.98
N ASP A 46 -14.36 2.23 -6.27
CA ASP A 46 -15.29 1.22 -6.79
C ASP A 46 -14.59 -0.12 -7.03
N GLY A 47 -15.24 -1.23 -6.68
CA GLY A 47 -14.73 -2.56 -7.01
C GLY A 47 -14.68 -2.80 -8.52
N LYS A 48 -13.58 -3.37 -9.01
CA LYS A 48 -13.37 -3.78 -10.40
C LYS A 48 -13.19 -5.30 -10.50
N PRO A 49 -13.65 -5.94 -11.59
CA PRO A 49 -13.31 -7.32 -11.90
C PRO A 49 -11.79 -7.52 -12.01
N LEU A 50 -11.29 -8.65 -11.47
CA LEU A 50 -9.86 -9.02 -11.56
C LEU A 50 -9.33 -9.18 -13.01
N THR A 51 -10.23 -9.32 -13.97
CA THR A 51 -9.91 -9.45 -15.40
C THR A 51 -9.61 -8.14 -16.09
N GLU A 52 -9.99 -7.01 -15.49
CA GLU A 52 -9.70 -5.69 -16.03
C GLU A 52 -8.24 -5.30 -15.79
N GLU A 53 -7.71 -4.45 -16.68
CA GLU A 53 -6.37 -3.91 -16.50
C GLU A 53 -6.33 -2.99 -15.27
N VAL A 54 -5.34 -3.18 -14.39
CA VAL A 54 -5.11 -2.30 -13.25
C VAL A 54 -4.54 -0.98 -13.75
N GLU A 55 -5.30 0.11 -13.62
CA GLU A 55 -4.91 1.43 -14.08
C GLU A 55 -4.08 2.19 -13.03
N LEU A 56 -3.53 3.34 -13.41
CA LEU A 56 -2.84 4.23 -12.49
C LEU A 56 -3.80 4.73 -11.39
N GLY A 57 -3.42 4.54 -10.12
CA GLY A 57 -4.20 4.88 -8.95
C GLY A 57 -5.17 3.80 -8.47
N ASP A 58 -5.34 2.72 -9.25
CA ASP A 58 -6.07 1.54 -8.80
C ASP A 58 -5.26 0.77 -7.74
N ALA A 59 -5.97 0.13 -6.84
CA ALA A 59 -5.44 -0.69 -5.77
C ALA A 59 -5.77 -2.16 -6.01
N VAL A 60 -4.80 -3.04 -5.83
CA VAL A 60 -5.04 -4.47 -5.63
C VAL A 60 -5.00 -4.74 -4.13
N VAL A 61 -6.09 -5.27 -3.60
CA VAL A 61 -6.27 -5.55 -2.18
C VAL A 61 -6.25 -7.06 -1.97
N PHE A 62 -5.30 -7.52 -1.15
CA PHE A 62 -5.25 -8.90 -0.66
C PHE A 62 -5.75 -8.88 0.79
N ARG A 63 -6.88 -9.54 1.06
CA ARG A 63 -7.55 -9.49 2.36
C ARG A 63 -7.79 -10.89 2.91
N GLU A 64 -7.36 -11.13 4.14
CA GLU A 64 -7.60 -12.40 4.85
C GLU A 64 -9.10 -12.70 4.98
N ASP A 65 -9.47 -13.96 4.80
CA ASP A 65 -10.83 -14.46 4.99
C ASP A 65 -11.05 -14.82 6.46
N MET A 66 -11.28 -13.78 7.27
CA MET A 66 -11.57 -13.95 8.69
C MET A 66 -12.49 -12.86 9.23
N ASP A 67 -13.25 -13.23 10.27
CA ASP A 67 -14.33 -12.39 10.82
C ASP A 67 -13.82 -11.17 11.62
N PHE A 68 -12.61 -11.26 12.19
CA PHE A 68 -12.10 -10.27 13.13
C PHE A 68 -10.72 -9.77 12.71
N LEU A 69 -10.63 -8.45 12.48
CA LEU A 69 -9.38 -7.75 12.16
C LEU A 69 -8.60 -8.39 10.99
N PRO A 70 -9.24 -8.67 9.84
CA PRO A 70 -8.55 -9.26 8.71
C PRO A 70 -7.33 -8.41 8.33
N GLY A 71 -6.18 -9.06 8.16
CA GLY A 71 -5.00 -8.43 7.63
C GLY A 71 -5.19 -8.12 6.15
N GLU A 72 -4.70 -6.96 5.74
CA GLU A 72 -4.73 -6.53 4.35
C GLU A 72 -3.34 -6.13 3.87
N ILE A 73 -3.03 -6.51 2.63
CA ILE A 73 -1.93 -5.95 1.85
C ILE A 73 -2.56 -5.19 0.70
N VAL A 74 -2.32 -3.88 0.65
CA VAL A 74 -2.86 -3.00 -0.39
C VAL A 74 -1.70 -2.56 -1.28
N ALA A 75 -1.79 -2.86 -2.56
CA ALA A 75 -0.81 -2.48 -3.57
C ALA A 75 -1.44 -1.52 -4.59
N VAL A 76 -1.02 -0.25 -4.56
CA VAL A 76 -1.53 0.81 -5.43
C VAL A 76 -0.55 1.05 -6.57
N LYS A 77 -1.05 1.03 -7.81
CA LYS A 77 -0.23 1.29 -8.99
C LYS A 77 0.02 2.79 -9.10
N ILE A 78 1.26 3.22 -8.85
CA ILE A 78 1.61 4.65 -8.81
C ILE A 78 2.31 5.12 -10.07
N SER A 79 2.93 4.23 -10.83
CA SER A 79 3.49 4.54 -12.14
C SER A 79 3.53 3.30 -13.02
N ALA A 80 3.41 3.49 -14.32
CA ALA A 80 3.67 2.46 -15.30
C ALA A 80 4.30 3.09 -16.53
N THR A 81 5.49 2.60 -16.89
CA THR A 81 6.15 2.97 -18.13
C THR A 81 6.05 1.81 -19.10
N LYS A 82 5.69 2.10 -20.35
CA LYS A 82 5.55 1.07 -21.38
C LYS A 82 6.86 0.30 -21.54
N GLY A 83 6.80 -1.04 -21.40
CA GLY A 83 7.96 -1.92 -21.50
C GLY A 83 8.78 -2.08 -20.21
N GLN A 84 8.33 -1.49 -19.10
CA GLN A 84 8.89 -1.69 -17.76
C GLN A 84 7.83 -2.24 -16.81
N ASN A 85 8.29 -2.77 -15.68
CA ASN A 85 7.38 -3.19 -14.62
C ASN A 85 6.67 -1.97 -14.04
N ALA A 86 5.46 -2.19 -13.51
CA ALA A 86 4.75 -1.12 -12.82
C ALA A 86 5.46 -0.81 -11.49
N VAL A 87 5.40 0.45 -11.09
CA VAL A 87 5.81 0.89 -9.77
C VAL A 87 4.59 0.88 -8.87
N TRP A 88 4.74 0.23 -7.73
CA TRP A 88 3.69 0.04 -6.74
C TRP A 88 4.07 0.70 -5.44
N TYR A 89 3.08 1.35 -4.82
CA TYR A 89 3.10 1.65 -3.39
C TYR A 89 2.36 0.53 -2.67
N VAL A 90 2.99 -0.07 -1.66
CA VAL A 90 2.44 -1.20 -0.91
C VAL A 90 2.42 -0.86 0.57
N MET A 91 1.27 -1.04 1.20
CA MET A 91 1.09 -0.91 2.65
C MET A 91 0.48 -2.19 3.23
N SER A 92 0.72 -2.43 4.52
CA SER A 92 -0.06 -3.40 5.30
C SER A 92 -1.03 -2.63 6.18
N THR A 93 -2.27 -3.08 6.25
CA THR A 93 -3.27 -2.55 7.18
C THR A 93 -4.11 -3.68 7.76
N SER A 94 -5.03 -3.36 8.65
CA SER A 94 -6.03 -4.25 9.23
C SER A 94 -7.30 -3.46 9.45
N GLU A 95 -8.43 -4.09 9.18
CA GLU A 95 -9.72 -3.45 9.43
C GLU A 95 -9.86 -3.16 10.94
N ILE A 96 -10.22 -1.92 11.27
CA ILE A 96 -10.50 -1.53 12.66
C ILE A 96 -11.97 -1.85 12.98
N PRO A 97 -12.29 -2.43 14.15
CA PRO A 97 -13.67 -2.69 14.51
C PRO A 97 -14.47 -1.39 14.52
N LYS A 98 -15.76 -1.43 14.17
CA LYS A 98 -16.63 -0.24 14.18
C LYS A 98 -16.69 0.48 15.53
N SER A 99 -16.51 -0.26 16.62
CA SER A 99 -16.43 0.29 17.99
C SER A 99 -15.07 0.86 18.36
N GLY A 100 -14.08 0.81 17.46
CA GLY A 100 -12.66 0.98 17.77
C GLY A 100 -12.06 -0.21 18.51
N PHE A 101 -10.76 -0.13 18.78
CA PHE A 101 -10.08 -1.10 19.64
C PHE A 101 -10.54 -0.93 21.10
N PRO A 102 -10.90 -2.02 21.81
CA PRO A 102 -11.31 -1.94 23.21
C PRO A 102 -10.24 -1.37 24.14
N THR A 103 -8.96 -1.59 23.82
CA THR A 103 -7.83 -1.09 24.60
C THR A 103 -6.70 -0.58 23.72
N ALA A 104 -5.86 0.32 24.26
CA ALA A 104 -4.63 0.76 23.60
C ALA A 104 -3.67 -0.42 23.31
N LYS A 105 -3.68 -1.47 24.15
CA LYS A 105 -2.88 -2.68 23.95
C LYS A 105 -3.32 -3.45 22.71
N ASP A 106 -4.62 -3.48 22.42
CA ASP A 106 -5.14 -4.15 21.23
C ASP A 106 -4.80 -3.38 19.96
N ALA A 107 -4.88 -2.04 20.01
CA ALA A 107 -4.42 -1.18 18.93
C ALA A 107 -2.91 -1.37 18.64
N MET A 108 -2.08 -1.41 19.69
CA MET A 108 -0.64 -1.66 19.53
C MET A 108 -0.35 -3.03 18.91
N LYS A 109 -1.08 -4.08 19.32
CA LYS A 109 -0.91 -5.42 18.72
C LYS A 109 -1.27 -5.45 17.23
N ALA A 110 -2.31 -4.71 16.82
CA ALA A 110 -2.66 -4.58 15.41
C ALA A 110 -1.52 -3.89 14.64
N ALA A 111 -1.01 -2.77 15.17
CA ALA A 111 0.11 -2.04 14.57
C ALA A 111 1.38 -2.90 14.45
N ASP A 112 1.73 -3.64 15.51
CA ASP A 112 2.87 -4.56 15.51
C ASP A 112 2.70 -5.66 14.45
N SER A 113 1.47 -6.14 14.26
CA SER A 113 1.15 -7.17 13.26
C SER A 113 1.28 -6.63 11.83
N GLU A 114 0.80 -5.42 11.57
CA GLU A 114 0.99 -4.71 10.29
C GLU A 114 2.47 -4.50 9.99
N ALA A 115 3.24 -3.97 10.94
CA ALA A 115 4.67 -3.75 10.79
C ALA A 115 5.42 -5.08 10.54
N LYS A 116 5.03 -6.16 11.23
CA LYS A 116 5.62 -7.49 11.03
C LYS A 116 5.31 -8.04 9.63
N ARG A 117 4.08 -7.91 9.14
CA ARG A 117 3.70 -8.32 7.78
C ARG A 117 4.49 -7.53 6.73
N LEU A 118 4.56 -6.21 6.86
CA LEU A 118 5.32 -5.36 5.95
C LEU A 118 6.81 -5.71 5.95
N ARG A 119 7.39 -6.05 7.11
CA ARG A 119 8.79 -6.51 7.24
C ARG A 119 9.02 -7.82 6.50
N ILE A 120 8.17 -8.83 6.70
CA ILE A 120 8.30 -10.14 6.02
C ILE A 120 8.14 -9.97 4.51
N LEU A 121 7.17 -9.16 4.08
CA LEU A 121 6.92 -8.85 2.67
C LEU A 121 8.14 -8.16 2.03
N THR A 122 8.73 -7.20 2.73
CA THR A 122 9.96 -6.50 2.31
C THR A 122 11.15 -7.46 2.20
N GLU A 123 11.31 -8.36 3.18
CA GLU A 123 12.39 -9.36 3.18
C GLU A 123 12.27 -10.31 1.99
N PHE A 124 11.07 -10.86 1.74
CA PHE A 124 10.81 -11.71 0.59
C PHE A 124 11.11 -11.00 -0.74
N LEU A 125 10.54 -9.80 -0.93
CA LEU A 125 10.70 -9.06 -2.19
C LEU A 125 12.16 -8.67 -2.44
N SER A 126 12.87 -8.19 -1.42
CA SER A 126 14.24 -7.70 -1.59
C SER A 126 15.29 -8.81 -1.65
N ARG A 127 15.21 -9.82 -0.78
CA ARG A 127 16.25 -10.84 -0.65
C ARG A 127 15.98 -12.07 -1.51
N GLU A 128 14.75 -12.57 -1.49
CA GLU A 128 14.41 -13.80 -2.22
C GLU A 128 14.12 -13.51 -3.69
N ALA A 129 13.38 -12.43 -3.97
CA ALA A 129 12.98 -12.09 -5.33
C ALA A 129 13.87 -11.04 -6.02
N GLY A 130 14.85 -10.46 -5.30
CA GLY A 130 15.82 -9.51 -5.86
C GLY A 130 15.24 -8.16 -6.28
N VAL A 131 14.06 -7.79 -5.78
CA VAL A 131 13.39 -6.52 -6.11
C VAL A 131 13.97 -5.38 -5.28
N LYS A 132 14.22 -4.25 -5.93
CA LYS A 132 14.62 -3.03 -5.23
C LYS A 132 13.42 -2.43 -4.49
N VAL A 133 13.41 -2.58 -3.17
CA VAL A 133 12.39 -2.00 -2.28
C VAL A 133 12.93 -0.72 -1.65
N LYS A 134 12.12 0.34 -1.61
CA LYS A 134 12.42 1.59 -0.92
C LYS A 134 11.30 1.89 0.08
N ASP A 135 11.66 2.41 1.24
CA ASP A 135 10.72 3.01 2.20
C ASP A 135 10.07 4.25 1.56
N VAL A 136 8.74 4.37 1.68
CA VAL A 136 7.98 5.47 1.06
C VAL A 136 8.46 6.86 1.52
N HIS A 137 8.92 7.00 2.76
CA HIS A 137 9.44 8.26 3.31
C HIS A 137 10.85 8.60 2.82
N LYS A 138 11.57 7.62 2.28
CA LYS A 138 12.91 7.78 1.69
C LYS A 138 12.89 7.70 0.17
N TRP A 139 11.71 7.54 -0.40
CA TRP A 139 11.52 7.43 -1.84
C TRP A 139 11.24 8.80 -2.44
N GLU A 140 11.96 9.12 -3.51
CA GLU A 140 11.74 10.34 -4.30
C GLU A 140 11.35 9.93 -5.73
N PRO A 141 10.27 10.51 -6.30
CA PRO A 141 9.92 10.27 -7.69
C PRO A 141 10.96 10.87 -8.64
N ASP A 142 11.36 10.12 -9.67
CA ASP A 142 12.43 10.53 -10.60
C ASP A 142 12.06 11.74 -11.49
N ARG A 143 10.76 12.06 -11.66
CA ARG A 143 10.27 13.17 -12.49
C ARG A 143 9.37 14.11 -11.69
N LEU A 144 9.71 15.40 -11.68
CA LEU A 144 8.99 16.44 -10.93
C LEU A 144 7.52 16.63 -11.35
N VAL A 145 7.19 16.43 -12.63
CA VAL A 145 5.81 16.57 -13.15
C VAL A 145 4.93 15.39 -12.73
N ASP A 146 5.50 14.19 -12.68
CA ASP A 146 4.81 12.97 -12.23
C ASP A 146 4.80 12.86 -10.70
N ALA A 147 5.76 13.52 -10.02
CA ALA A 147 5.91 13.48 -8.56
C ALA A 147 4.66 13.95 -7.82
N GLY A 148 4.05 15.06 -8.25
CA GLY A 148 2.83 15.58 -7.62
C GLY A 148 1.65 14.62 -7.75
N GLN A 149 1.48 14.00 -8.91
CA GLN A 149 0.42 13.01 -9.14
C GLN A 149 0.66 11.73 -8.32
N VAL A 150 1.89 11.23 -8.30
CA VAL A 150 2.24 10.03 -7.54
C VAL A 150 2.01 10.25 -6.04
N LEU A 151 2.51 11.36 -5.49
CA LEU A 151 2.31 11.67 -4.07
C LEU A 151 0.83 11.87 -3.73
N ALA A 152 0.04 12.44 -4.64
CA ALA A 152 -1.41 12.53 -4.47
C ALA A 152 -2.08 11.14 -4.43
N ILE A 153 -1.67 10.20 -5.29
CA ILE A 153 -2.17 8.82 -5.28
C ILE A 153 -1.83 8.11 -3.97
N ILE A 154 -0.58 8.24 -3.49
CA ILE A 154 -0.14 7.61 -2.23
C ILE A 154 -0.92 8.20 -1.05
N ALA A 155 -1.07 9.53 -0.99
CA ALA A 155 -1.81 10.18 0.08
C ALA A 155 -3.31 9.82 0.06
N ASP A 156 -3.90 9.67 -1.12
CA ASP A 156 -5.28 9.21 -1.28
C ASP A 156 -5.45 7.76 -0.81
N ALA A 157 -4.53 6.87 -1.18
CA ALA A 157 -4.51 5.50 -0.69
C ALA A 157 -4.39 5.46 0.84
N GLY A 158 -3.52 6.28 1.42
CA GLY A 158 -3.40 6.42 2.88
C GLY A 158 -4.72 6.84 3.55
N LYS A 159 -5.52 7.70 2.92
CA LYS A 159 -6.85 8.07 3.46
C LYS A 159 -7.88 6.96 3.34
N ARG A 160 -7.82 6.16 2.27
CA ARG A 160 -8.79 5.08 2.00
C ARG A 160 -8.53 3.85 2.86
N TYR A 161 -7.26 3.51 3.07
CA TYR A 161 -6.84 2.26 3.68
C TYR A 161 -6.02 2.44 4.96
N GLY A 162 -5.51 3.64 5.24
CA GLY A 162 -4.82 3.95 6.49
C GLY A 162 -5.83 4.06 7.62
N HIS A 163 -6.21 2.92 8.20
CA HIS A 163 -7.16 2.90 9.30
C HIS A 163 -6.51 3.37 10.61
N MET A 164 -5.19 3.22 10.77
CA MET A 164 -4.43 3.74 11.92
C MET A 164 -3.75 5.06 11.57
N GLY A 165 -4.48 6.14 11.78
CA GLY A 165 -4.02 7.52 11.60
C GLY A 165 -4.87 8.49 12.42
N VAL A 166 -4.86 8.32 13.75
CA VAL A 166 -5.31 9.33 14.72
C VAL A 166 -4.38 9.34 15.92
#